data_AF-A0A915DDV0-F1
#
_entry.id   AF-A0A915DDV0-F1
#
_cell.length_a   1.000
_cell.length_b   1.000
_cell.length_c   1.000
_cell.angle_alpha   90.00
_cell.angle_beta   90.00
_cell.angle_gamma   90.00
#
_symmetry.space_group_name_H-M   'P 1'
#
loop_
_entity.id
_entity.type
_entity.pdbx_description
1 polymer ?
#
loop_
_entity_poly.entity_id
_entity_poly.type
_entity_poly.pdbx_seq_one_letter_code
_entity_poly.pdbx_strand_id
1 'polypeptide(L)'
;MRIGRPENIEKTTGSLLLPLVVSTWATDKFQAAAQKAWDTLEEAEGNENARMQALVAGLTECEELRCDLTVGYGGSPDELGETTLDSLLMDGPEHRSGAVAAMQRVRQAAKVAWAVMNFTKHTLLVGEKATHFALSMGFQEQSLETEDSKKMHEKWLKNKCQPNFWKNVSPDPAPDVARISQIQLPLILVVVSQAGVNSFDSANHDTLGMIVIDADGHVSAGTSSNGARNKIPGRVGDSPIPGSDVMMRFSPSFLAVELMTNGHSPMEAALEAIKRIQKYYPHFFGAIVVAKRSGEYGAGCSGMDIFNYSLVQPTTGRVAVQNVTCVKLDQSSSDLFQLKVYSIMASQRVFPSLPRLKVPIGHVPQKLKTKGFENPQARIEILRRMVNKVVREERCEFKYNRAVECRQYVERLIQLGIYRGMNDDYTMEMMKWWLIEQDNLDKMVDILLPRFSEMQEPYTAIYQLPRMRVPAKVIGHKATHWNQYDIAVLELNGNPFPSLDPLQARRREMLKEIVKTQKLVRE
;
A
#
# COMPACT_ATOMS: atom_id res chain seq x y z
N MET A 1 -37.15 -18.47 48.36
CA MET A 1 -37.41 -18.79 46.94
C MET A 1 -36.54 -17.88 46.08
N ARG A 2 -35.41 -18.39 45.58
CA ARG A 2 -34.59 -17.71 44.57
C ARG A 2 -35.19 -18.05 43.21
N ILE A 3 -35.60 -17.03 42.45
CA ILE A 3 -36.07 -17.19 41.09
C ILE A 3 -34.82 -17.32 40.22
N GLY A 4 -34.64 -18.49 39.60
CA GLY A 4 -33.50 -18.82 38.75
C GLY A 4 -33.46 -17.94 37.49
N ARG A 5 -32.25 -17.55 37.08
CA ARG A 5 -32.01 -17.05 35.72
C ARG A 5 -32.12 -18.22 34.75
N PRO A 6 -32.74 -18.04 33.57
CA PRO A 6 -32.77 -19.08 32.57
C PRO A 6 -31.40 -19.23 31.91
N GLU A 7 -30.83 -20.42 32.05
CA GLU A 7 -29.81 -20.97 31.14
C GLU A 7 -30.47 -21.24 29.78
N ASN A 8 -29.95 -20.60 28.73
CA ASN A 8 -29.80 -21.10 27.36
C ASN A 8 -29.64 -19.91 26.41
N ILE A 9 -28.40 -19.55 26.14
CA ILE A 9 -28.03 -18.89 24.89
C ILE A 9 -27.27 -19.96 24.11
N GLU A 10 -27.80 -20.32 22.95
CA GLU A 10 -27.19 -21.23 21.99
C GLU A 10 -25.71 -20.86 21.81
N LYS A 11 -24.79 -21.76 22.21
CA LYS A 11 -23.39 -21.69 21.80
C LYS A 11 -23.34 -21.94 20.30
N THR A 12 -23.45 -20.87 19.52
CA THR A 12 -23.12 -20.85 18.09
C THR A 12 -21.72 -21.44 17.90
N THR A 13 -21.55 -22.19 16.81
CA THR A 13 -20.36 -22.94 16.38
C THR A 13 -18.99 -22.25 16.53
N GLY A 14 -18.92 -20.93 16.74
CA GLY A 14 -17.70 -20.20 17.06
C GLY A 14 -17.09 -20.48 18.45
N SER A 15 -17.87 -21.01 19.42
CA SER A 15 -17.37 -21.22 20.81
C SER A 15 -16.39 -22.40 20.96
N LEU A 16 -16.18 -23.21 19.92
CA LEU A 16 -15.28 -24.38 19.93
C LEU A 16 -13.89 -24.08 19.38
N LEU A 17 -13.71 -22.92 18.72
CA LEU A 17 -12.48 -22.54 18.01
C LEU A 17 -11.67 -21.44 18.71
N LEU A 18 -12.20 -20.88 19.80
CA LEU A 18 -11.60 -19.80 20.58
C LEU A 18 -11.40 -20.22 22.05
N PRO A 19 -10.36 -19.70 22.74
CA PRO A 19 -9.33 -18.78 22.25
C PRO A 19 -8.41 -19.38 21.17
N LEU A 20 -7.65 -18.54 20.46
CA LEU A 20 -6.80 -18.92 19.34
C LEU A 20 -5.46 -18.18 19.41
N VAL A 21 -4.35 -18.92 19.21
CA VAL A 21 -3.03 -18.33 18.94
C VAL A 21 -2.52 -18.86 17.61
N VAL A 22 -2.13 -17.95 16.70
CA VAL A 22 -1.51 -18.30 15.42
C VAL A 22 -0.21 -17.51 15.28
N SER A 23 0.88 -18.15 14.87
CA SER A 23 2.12 -17.44 14.57
C SER A 23 2.86 -17.98 13.36
N THR A 24 3.64 -17.13 12.70
CA THR A 24 4.50 -17.52 11.58
C THR A 24 5.58 -18.51 12.04
N TRP A 25 5.98 -19.40 11.12
CA TRP A 25 7.01 -20.42 11.34
C TRP A 25 6.65 -21.46 12.41
N ALA A 26 7.41 -22.55 12.41
CA ALA A 26 7.11 -23.70 13.26
C ALA A 26 8.35 -24.51 13.66
N THR A 27 9.54 -23.90 13.72
CA THR A 27 10.69 -24.55 14.40
C THR A 27 10.45 -24.56 15.92
N ASP A 28 11.20 -25.37 16.65
CA ASP A 28 10.98 -25.60 18.09
C ASP A 28 10.89 -24.30 18.92
N LYS A 29 11.67 -23.28 18.56
CA LYS A 29 11.65 -21.97 19.24
C LYS A 29 10.41 -21.13 18.89
N PHE A 30 9.97 -21.17 17.63
CA PHE A 30 8.71 -20.51 17.23
C PHE A 30 7.50 -21.19 17.87
N GLN A 31 7.52 -22.53 17.97
CA GLN A 31 6.49 -23.27 18.69
C GLN A 31 6.50 -22.91 20.18
N ALA A 32 7.67 -22.85 20.83
CA ALA A 32 7.78 -22.43 22.23
C ALA A 32 7.19 -21.03 22.47
N ALA A 33 7.42 -20.09 21.55
CA ALA A 33 6.82 -18.75 21.61
C ALA A 33 5.28 -18.78 21.51
N ALA A 34 4.73 -19.58 20.58
CA ALA A 34 3.29 -19.76 20.46
C ALA A 34 2.67 -20.41 21.71
N GLN A 35 3.34 -21.42 22.28
CA GLN A 35 2.91 -22.05 23.53
C GLN A 35 2.95 -21.05 24.68
N LYS A 36 4.01 -20.22 24.78
CA LYS A 36 4.12 -19.23 25.84
C LYS A 36 2.99 -18.19 25.79
N ALA A 37 2.59 -17.76 24.59
CA ALA A 37 1.42 -16.90 24.43
C ALA A 37 0.13 -17.58 24.91
N TRP A 38 -0.06 -18.86 24.54
CA TRP A 38 -1.22 -19.64 24.97
C TRP A 38 -1.28 -19.79 26.50
N ASP A 39 -0.20 -20.24 27.13
CA ASP A 39 -0.14 -20.45 28.58
C ASP A 39 -0.45 -19.14 29.32
N THR A 40 0.09 -18.01 28.84
CA THR A 40 -0.17 -16.68 29.41
C THR A 40 -1.63 -16.25 29.22
N LEU A 41 -2.27 -16.64 28.10
CA LEU A 41 -3.67 -16.34 27.84
C LEU A 41 -4.60 -17.11 28.80
N GLU A 42 -4.29 -18.38 29.07
CA GLU A 42 -5.01 -19.20 30.04
C GLU A 42 -4.79 -18.72 31.48
N GLU A 43 -3.55 -18.40 31.86
CA GLU A 43 -3.23 -17.90 33.19
C GLU A 43 -3.90 -16.54 33.51
N ALA A 44 -4.10 -15.71 32.48
CA ALA A 44 -4.71 -14.39 32.61
C ALA A 44 -6.22 -14.38 32.34
N GLU A 45 -6.90 -15.53 32.31
CA GLU A 45 -8.33 -15.63 32.03
C GLU A 45 -9.15 -14.69 32.93
N GLY A 46 -10.05 -13.91 32.32
CA GLY A 46 -10.86 -12.89 33.01
C GLY A 46 -10.20 -11.51 33.15
N ASN A 47 -8.94 -11.33 32.73
CA ASN A 47 -8.31 -10.02 32.62
C ASN A 47 -8.60 -9.40 31.23
N GLU A 48 -9.08 -8.16 31.19
CA GLU A 48 -9.35 -7.43 29.93
C GLU A 48 -8.11 -7.29 29.02
N ASN A 49 -6.91 -7.32 29.61
CA ASN A 49 -5.64 -7.24 28.89
C ASN A 49 -4.96 -8.61 28.67
N ALA A 50 -5.59 -9.73 29.02
CA ALA A 50 -5.02 -11.09 28.89
C ALA A 50 -4.43 -11.34 27.50
N ARG A 51 -5.19 -10.95 26.46
CA ARG A 51 -4.80 -11.07 25.05
C ARG A 51 -3.52 -10.29 24.71
N MET A 52 -3.40 -9.06 25.19
CA MET A 52 -2.21 -8.24 24.97
C MET A 52 -1.01 -8.76 25.77
N GLN A 53 -1.24 -9.24 26.99
CA GLN A 53 -0.20 -9.88 27.81
C GLN A 53 0.33 -11.16 27.15
N ALA A 54 -0.56 -12.00 26.64
CA ALA A 54 -0.23 -13.20 25.88
C ALA A 54 0.59 -12.90 24.62
N LEU A 55 0.15 -11.91 23.83
CA LEU A 55 0.88 -11.48 22.63
C LEU A 55 2.30 -11.00 22.98
N VAL A 56 2.44 -10.13 23.99
CA VAL A 56 3.75 -9.62 24.42
C VAL A 56 4.63 -10.74 24.96
N ALA A 57 4.06 -11.68 25.74
CA ALA A 57 4.78 -12.82 26.28
C ALA A 57 5.32 -13.72 25.17
N GLY A 58 4.50 -14.07 24.17
CA GLY A 58 4.95 -14.89 23.04
C GLY A 58 6.02 -14.23 22.19
N LEU A 59 5.85 -12.94 21.85
CA LEU A 59 6.88 -12.21 21.11
C LEU A 59 8.20 -12.10 21.90
N THR A 60 8.12 -11.79 23.20
CA THR A 60 9.30 -11.69 24.07
C THR A 60 10.02 -13.04 24.20
N GLU A 61 9.28 -14.15 24.30
CA GLU A 61 9.87 -15.48 24.38
C GLU A 61 10.76 -15.77 23.17
N CYS A 62 10.27 -15.41 21.98
CA CYS A 62 11.05 -15.59 20.75
C CYS A 62 12.25 -14.64 20.65
N GLU A 63 12.11 -13.41 21.16
CA GLU A 63 13.23 -12.46 21.29
C GLU A 63 14.35 -13.01 22.19
N GLU A 64 14.00 -13.66 23.30
CA GLU A 64 14.96 -14.23 24.24
C GLU A 64 15.57 -15.55 23.73
N LEU A 65 14.75 -16.42 23.13
CA LEU A 65 15.21 -17.69 22.52
C LEU A 65 16.03 -17.48 21.25
N ARG A 66 15.99 -16.28 20.67
CA ARG A 66 16.62 -15.94 19.38
C ARG A 66 16.15 -16.90 18.30
N CYS A 67 14.84 -16.94 18.04
CA CYS A 67 14.25 -17.84 17.04
C CYS A 67 14.97 -17.69 15.70
N ASP A 68 15.61 -18.78 15.26
CA ASP A 68 16.39 -18.91 14.04
C ASP A 68 17.36 -17.75 13.72
N LEU A 69 17.78 -17.02 14.76
CA LEU A 69 18.62 -15.81 14.68
C LEU A 69 18.00 -14.66 13.86
N THR A 70 16.68 -14.66 13.66
CA THR A 70 15.95 -13.63 12.91
C THR A 70 15.03 -12.78 13.79
N VAL A 71 14.84 -13.20 15.05
CA VAL A 71 14.08 -12.46 16.07
C VAL A 71 14.96 -12.24 17.30
N GLY A 72 14.87 -11.06 17.90
CA GLY A 72 15.67 -10.69 19.06
C GLY A 72 17.15 -10.43 18.76
N TYR A 73 17.96 -10.43 19.82
CA TYR A 73 19.36 -10.05 19.76
C TYR A 73 20.27 -11.14 19.14
N GLY A 74 21.48 -10.76 18.74
CA GLY A 74 22.51 -11.68 18.28
C GLY A 74 22.32 -12.21 16.87
N GLY A 75 21.41 -11.63 16.10
CA GLY A 75 21.11 -12.01 14.72
C GLY A 75 21.08 -10.79 13.79
N SER A 76 21.26 -11.04 12.50
CA SER A 76 21.17 -10.04 11.41
C SER A 76 21.82 -8.68 11.70
N PRO A 77 23.13 -8.64 12.03
CA PRO A 77 23.83 -7.35 12.16
C PRO A 77 23.75 -6.57 10.84
N ASP A 78 23.76 -5.25 10.94
CA ASP A 78 23.88 -4.35 9.80
C ASP A 78 25.32 -4.35 9.23
N GLU A 79 25.54 -3.56 8.19
CA GLU A 79 26.86 -3.48 7.53
C GLU A 79 27.97 -2.86 8.41
N LEU A 80 27.63 -2.31 9.57
CA LEU A 80 28.57 -1.83 10.59
C LEU A 80 28.73 -2.82 11.75
N GLY A 81 28.04 -3.96 11.70
CA GLY A 81 28.07 -4.99 12.73
C GLY A 81 27.03 -4.79 13.84
N GLU A 82 26.22 -3.72 13.80
CA GLU A 82 25.26 -3.41 14.85
C GLU A 82 23.92 -4.13 14.60
N THR A 83 23.37 -4.73 15.65
CA THR A 83 22.03 -5.34 15.59
C THR A 83 20.99 -4.32 16.03
N THR A 84 19.89 -4.20 15.29
CA THR A 84 18.75 -3.34 15.64
C THR A 84 17.46 -4.12 15.58
N LEU A 85 16.52 -3.82 16.49
CA LEU A 85 15.25 -4.53 16.60
C LEU A 85 14.06 -3.68 16.14
N ASP A 86 13.11 -4.36 15.52
CA ASP A 86 11.85 -3.83 15.02
C ASP A 86 10.70 -4.62 15.68
N SER A 87 9.68 -3.94 16.21
CA SER A 87 8.48 -4.59 16.76
C SER A 87 7.25 -3.70 16.66
N LEU A 88 6.08 -4.30 16.45
CA LEU A 88 4.77 -3.66 16.47
C LEU A 88 3.80 -4.49 17.30
N LEU A 89 2.91 -3.81 18.01
CA LEU A 89 1.74 -4.37 18.65
C LEU A 89 0.50 -3.60 18.21
N MET A 90 -0.59 -4.31 17.99
CA MET A 90 -1.90 -3.77 17.69
C MET A 90 -2.97 -4.43 18.56
N ASP A 91 -3.81 -3.59 19.14
CA ASP A 91 -4.93 -3.97 19.98
C ASP A 91 -6.24 -3.67 19.22
N GLY A 92 -6.96 -4.72 18.83
CA GLY A 92 -8.12 -4.63 17.95
C GLY A 92 -9.29 -3.81 18.52
N PRO A 93 -9.80 -4.11 19.74
CA PRO A 93 -10.99 -3.45 20.29
C PRO A 93 -10.87 -1.93 20.42
N GLU A 94 -9.71 -1.45 20.88
CA GLU A 94 -9.46 -0.01 21.06
C GLU A 94 -8.72 0.63 19.87
N HIS A 95 -8.39 -0.16 18.84
CA HIS A 95 -7.56 0.24 17.71
C HIS A 95 -6.21 0.87 18.11
N ARG A 96 -5.67 0.50 19.28
CA ARG A 96 -4.38 1.03 19.74
C ARG A 96 -3.23 0.34 19.02
N SER A 97 -2.15 1.07 18.85
CA SER A 97 -0.91 0.52 18.29
C SER A 97 0.30 1.18 18.92
N GLY A 98 1.36 0.39 19.10
CA GLY A 98 2.66 0.85 19.57
C GLY A 98 3.76 0.06 18.90
N ALA A 99 4.83 0.76 18.52
CA ALA A 99 5.90 0.19 17.72
C ALA A 99 7.24 0.85 18.01
N VAL A 100 8.30 0.08 17.80
CA VAL A 100 9.69 0.54 17.77
C VAL A 100 10.37 0.04 16.51
N ALA A 101 11.23 0.87 15.91
CA ALA A 101 12.01 0.47 14.74
C ALA A 101 13.45 0.91 14.83
N ALA A 102 14.36 0.12 14.25
CA ALA A 102 15.80 0.32 14.33
C ALA A 102 16.29 0.58 15.78
N MET A 103 15.63 -0.01 16.78
CA MET A 103 15.94 0.22 18.19
C MET A 103 17.23 -0.51 18.54
N GLN A 104 18.13 0.20 19.21
CA GLN A 104 19.44 -0.30 19.60
C GLN A 104 19.46 -0.59 21.11
N ARG A 105 20.34 -1.51 21.51
CA ARG A 105 20.77 -1.70 22.90
C ARG A 105 19.67 -2.01 23.95
N VAL A 106 18.49 -2.48 23.52
CA VAL A 106 17.42 -2.99 24.41
C VAL A 106 16.85 -4.26 23.80
N ARG A 107 16.91 -5.37 24.54
CA ARG A 107 16.56 -6.70 24.00
C ARG A 107 15.06 -6.94 23.80
N GLN A 108 14.23 -6.30 24.62
CA GLN A 108 12.80 -6.60 24.76
C GLN A 108 11.95 -5.67 23.89
N ALA A 109 12.09 -5.78 22.56
CA ALA A 109 11.46 -4.84 21.62
C ALA A 109 9.94 -4.85 21.73
N ALA A 110 9.30 -6.01 21.86
CA ALA A 110 7.86 -6.13 22.06
C ALA A 110 7.37 -5.41 23.33
N LYS A 111 8.10 -5.51 24.45
CA LYS A 111 7.74 -4.81 25.69
C LYS A 111 7.90 -3.29 25.56
N VAL A 112 8.93 -2.82 24.85
CA VAL A 112 9.07 -1.38 24.58
C VAL A 112 7.95 -0.89 23.66
N ALA A 113 7.58 -1.65 22.62
CA ALA A 113 6.42 -1.32 21.77
C ALA A 113 5.13 -1.22 22.58
N TRP A 114 4.94 -2.10 23.58
CA TRP A 114 3.81 -1.99 24.51
C TRP A 114 3.88 -0.74 25.40
N ALA A 115 5.07 -0.37 25.85
CA ALA A 115 5.28 0.88 26.58
C ALA A 115 4.97 2.12 25.72
N VAL A 116 5.34 2.11 24.43
CA VAL A 116 4.97 3.17 23.47
C VAL A 116 3.45 3.31 23.39
N MET A 117 2.74 2.18 23.25
CA MET A 117 1.28 2.13 23.19
C MET A 117 0.60 2.72 24.44
N ASN A 118 1.13 2.41 25.63
CA ASN A 118 0.49 2.76 26.90
C ASN A 118 0.88 4.13 27.46
N PHE A 119 2.12 4.59 27.21
CA PHE A 119 2.68 5.77 27.87
C PHE A 119 2.95 6.94 26.92
N THR A 120 2.55 6.83 25.66
CA THR A 120 2.68 7.93 24.69
C THR A 120 1.40 8.10 23.88
N LYS A 121 1.27 9.27 23.23
CA LYS A 121 0.24 9.50 22.20
C LYS A 121 0.74 9.16 20.80
N HIS A 122 1.95 8.62 20.69
CA HIS A 122 2.61 8.28 19.44
C HIS A 122 2.48 6.79 19.17
N THR A 123 2.53 6.41 17.90
CA THR A 123 2.46 5.01 17.49
C THR A 123 3.84 4.38 17.31
N LEU A 124 4.83 5.14 16.82
CA LEU A 124 6.13 4.60 16.42
C LEU A 124 7.25 5.49 16.90
N LEU A 125 8.23 4.92 17.61
CA LEU A 125 9.51 5.56 17.95
C LEU A 125 10.64 4.81 17.25
N VAL A 126 11.70 5.52 16.83
CA VAL A 126 12.75 4.92 16.00
C VAL A 126 14.17 5.24 16.47
N GLY A 127 15.09 4.34 16.15
CA GLY A 127 16.53 4.52 16.36
C GLY A 127 16.92 4.63 17.84
N GLU A 128 18.01 5.32 18.08
CA GLU A 128 18.50 5.62 19.43
C GLU A 128 17.50 6.38 20.31
N LYS A 129 16.59 7.17 19.71
CA LYS A 129 15.55 7.87 20.49
C LYS A 129 14.49 6.92 21.03
N ALA A 130 14.24 5.79 20.37
CA ALA A 130 13.43 4.71 20.96
C ALA A 130 14.13 4.09 22.17
N THR A 131 15.45 3.89 22.08
CA THR A 131 16.28 3.42 23.22
C THR A 131 16.19 4.38 24.39
N HIS A 132 16.36 5.70 24.18
CA HIS A 132 16.24 6.69 25.25
C HIS A 132 14.87 6.65 25.95
N PHE A 133 13.80 6.50 25.16
CA PHE A 133 12.46 6.30 25.70
C PHE A 133 12.40 5.03 26.54
N ALA A 134 12.91 3.90 26.05
CA ALA A 134 12.94 2.65 26.80
C ALA A 134 13.69 2.80 28.14
N LEU A 135 14.87 3.43 28.14
CA LEU A 135 15.61 3.68 29.38
C LEU A 135 14.81 4.55 30.36
N SER A 136 14.09 5.56 29.86
CA SER A 136 13.22 6.39 30.72
C SER A 136 12.03 5.61 31.32
N MET A 137 11.62 4.52 30.69
CA MET A 137 10.59 3.60 31.18
C MET A 137 11.16 2.48 32.08
N GLY A 138 12.47 2.49 32.38
CA GLY A 138 13.13 1.55 33.28
C GLY A 138 13.72 0.30 32.61
N PHE A 139 13.69 0.21 31.27
CA PHE A 139 14.38 -0.86 30.56
C PHE A 139 15.90 -0.71 30.71
N GLN A 140 16.61 -1.83 30.63
CA GLN A 140 18.06 -1.88 30.81
C GLN A 140 18.77 -1.82 29.47
N GLU A 141 19.80 -0.97 29.39
CA GLU A 141 20.70 -0.94 28.24
C GLU A 141 21.58 -2.18 28.23
N GLN A 142 21.55 -2.94 27.14
CA GLN A 142 22.31 -4.17 26.95
C GLN A 142 22.76 -4.31 25.51
N SER A 143 23.97 -4.84 25.29
CA SER A 143 24.41 -5.14 23.93
C SER A 143 23.48 -6.16 23.27
N LEU A 144 23.12 -5.86 22.02
CA LEU A 144 22.41 -6.77 21.13
C LEU A 144 23.36 -7.69 20.36
N GLU A 145 24.67 -7.47 20.46
CA GLU A 145 25.66 -8.32 19.80
C GLU A 145 25.87 -9.63 20.56
N THR A 146 26.18 -10.68 19.81
CA THR A 146 26.64 -11.97 20.31
C THR A 146 27.87 -12.41 19.53
N GLU A 147 28.51 -13.48 19.99
CA GLU A 147 29.59 -14.11 19.23
C GLU A 147 29.11 -14.61 17.86
N ASP A 148 27.84 -15.02 17.77
CA ASP A 148 27.22 -15.44 16.51
C ASP A 148 27.09 -14.26 15.53
N SER A 149 26.57 -13.10 15.98
CA SER A 149 26.43 -11.92 15.12
C SER A 149 27.79 -11.39 14.67
N LYS A 150 28.81 -11.40 15.56
CA LYS A 150 30.18 -11.03 15.22
C LYS A 150 30.76 -11.95 14.14
N LYS A 151 30.62 -13.27 14.30
CA LYS A 151 31.06 -14.25 13.28
C LYS A 151 30.33 -14.07 11.95
N MET A 152 29.03 -13.76 11.96
CA MET A 152 28.28 -13.46 10.74
C MET A 152 28.84 -12.23 10.03
N HIS A 153 29.09 -11.16 10.77
CA HIS A 153 29.64 -9.92 10.23
C HIS A 153 31.07 -10.12 9.71
N GLU A 154 31.95 -10.77 10.47
CA GLU A 154 33.30 -11.13 10.03
C GLU A 154 33.30 -11.99 8.77
N LYS A 155 32.40 -12.97 8.68
CA LYS A 155 32.26 -13.81 7.48
C LYS A 155 31.82 -12.98 6.27
N TRP A 156 30.90 -12.03 6.47
CA TRP A 156 30.47 -11.12 5.42
C TRP A 156 31.59 -10.18 4.96
N LEU A 157 32.39 -9.64 5.89
CA LEU A 157 33.59 -8.84 5.58
C LEU A 157 34.63 -9.66 4.81
N LYS A 158 34.91 -10.90 5.23
CA LYS A 158 35.80 -11.85 4.51
C LYS A 158 35.28 -12.15 3.10
N ASN A 159 33.97 -12.14 2.91
CA ASN A 159 33.30 -12.26 1.62
C ASN A 159 33.19 -10.93 0.85
N LYS A 160 34.05 -9.96 1.15
CA LYS A 160 34.11 -8.65 0.47
C LYS A 160 32.78 -7.90 0.50
N CYS A 161 32.07 -7.95 1.63
CA CYS A 161 30.82 -7.25 1.83
C CYS A 161 29.69 -7.67 0.88
N GLN A 162 29.65 -8.96 0.52
CA GLN A 162 28.62 -9.53 -0.36
C GLN A 162 27.82 -10.66 0.31
N PRO A 163 26.51 -10.78 0.03
CA PRO A 163 25.69 -9.81 -0.72
C PRO A 163 25.44 -8.52 0.08
N ASN A 164 25.10 -7.41 -0.59
CA ASN A 164 24.65 -6.18 0.06
C ASN A 164 23.40 -5.57 -0.60
N PHE A 165 22.88 -4.50 0.00
CA PHE A 165 21.64 -3.83 -0.44
C PHE A 165 21.86 -2.54 -1.24
N TRP A 166 23.11 -2.11 -1.44
CA TRP A 166 23.43 -0.92 -2.21
C TRP A 166 23.21 -1.18 -3.71
N LYS A 167 22.61 -0.21 -4.41
CA LYS A 167 22.34 -0.29 -5.86
C LYS A 167 22.59 1.06 -6.49
N ASN A 168 23.16 1.07 -7.69
CA ASN A 168 23.40 2.28 -8.49
C ASN A 168 24.24 3.36 -7.77
N VAL A 169 25.29 2.93 -7.07
CA VAL A 169 26.20 3.83 -6.36
C VAL A 169 27.64 3.73 -6.89
N SER A 170 28.42 4.78 -6.69
CA SER A 170 29.83 4.83 -7.09
C SER A 170 30.73 5.11 -5.88
N PRO A 171 31.82 4.35 -5.66
CA PRO A 171 32.22 3.17 -6.42
C PRO A 171 31.24 2.00 -6.27
N ASP A 172 31.28 1.04 -7.21
CA ASP A 172 30.52 -0.21 -7.10
C ASP A 172 30.87 -0.89 -5.77
N PRO A 173 29.89 -1.27 -4.93
CA PRO A 173 30.11 -1.89 -3.63
C PRO A 173 30.62 -3.34 -3.72
N ALA A 174 30.79 -3.90 -4.93
CA ALA A 174 31.28 -5.27 -5.16
C ALA A 174 32.73 -5.55 -4.70
N PRO A 175 33.65 -4.57 -4.64
CA PRO A 175 34.95 -4.81 -4.03
C PRO A 175 35.34 -3.73 -3.00
N ASP A 176 35.53 -4.18 -1.75
CA ASP A 176 36.35 -3.59 -0.67
C ASP A 176 35.60 -2.85 0.46
N VAL A 177 35.96 -3.22 1.70
CA VAL A 177 35.41 -2.73 2.99
C VAL A 177 35.63 -1.22 3.15
N ALA A 178 36.75 -0.70 2.63
CA ALA A 178 37.12 0.71 2.76
C ALA A 178 36.23 1.68 1.96
N ARG A 179 35.42 1.17 1.02
CA ARG A 179 34.64 2.02 0.09
C ARG A 179 33.20 2.29 0.52
N ILE A 180 32.64 1.50 1.45
CA ILE A 180 31.24 1.68 1.90
C ILE A 180 31.05 3.06 2.56
N SER A 181 32.06 3.58 3.27
CA SER A 181 32.03 4.90 3.90
C SER A 181 32.25 6.07 2.92
N GLN A 182 32.59 5.81 1.66
CA GLN A 182 32.88 6.82 0.63
C GLN A 182 31.88 6.78 -0.54
N ILE A 183 30.74 6.12 -0.36
CA ILE A 183 29.73 5.99 -1.41
C ILE A 183 29.20 7.37 -1.82
N GLN A 184 29.32 7.70 -3.10
CA GLN A 184 28.77 8.90 -3.72
C GLN A 184 27.64 8.55 -4.69
N LEU A 185 26.68 9.47 -4.83
CA LEU A 185 25.64 9.39 -5.85
C LEU A 185 26.27 9.62 -7.24
N PRO A 186 25.98 8.79 -8.26
CA PRO A 186 26.44 9.06 -9.61
C PRO A 186 25.80 10.36 -10.11
N LEU A 187 26.60 11.23 -10.73
CA LEU A 187 26.16 12.56 -11.20
C LEU A 187 25.20 12.52 -12.42
N ILE A 188 24.76 11.34 -12.87
CA ILE A 188 23.95 11.16 -14.09
C ILE A 188 22.84 10.12 -13.87
N LEU A 189 21.63 10.48 -14.30
CA LEU A 189 20.40 9.67 -14.33
C LEU A 189 20.55 8.46 -15.28
N VAL A 190 21.27 7.42 -14.86
CA VAL A 190 21.29 6.17 -15.60
C VAL A 190 20.21 5.26 -15.03
N VAL A 191 19.14 5.06 -15.81
CA VAL A 191 18.17 3.99 -15.59
C VAL A 191 18.86 2.68 -15.94
N VAL A 192 19.60 2.11 -14.99
CA VAL A 192 20.10 0.73 -15.10
C VAL A 192 19.04 -0.19 -14.51
N SER A 193 18.36 -0.93 -15.39
CA SER A 193 17.62 -2.12 -15.03
C SER A 193 18.63 -3.22 -14.69
N GLN A 194 18.87 -3.47 -13.40
CA GLN A 194 19.37 -4.76 -12.95
C GLN A 194 18.51 -5.32 -11.82
N ALA A 195 17.80 -6.39 -12.15
CA ALA A 195 17.21 -7.31 -11.20
C ALA A 195 18.33 -8.11 -10.53
N GLY A 196 19.01 -7.49 -9.57
CA GLY A 196 19.82 -8.22 -8.60
C GLY A 196 18.89 -9.02 -7.70
N VAL A 197 18.92 -10.34 -7.85
CA VAL A 197 18.24 -11.30 -6.98
C VAL A 197 19.05 -11.37 -5.68
N ASN A 198 18.64 -10.62 -4.66
CA ASN A 198 19.07 -10.93 -3.31
C ASN A 198 18.37 -12.25 -2.94
N SER A 199 19.14 -13.28 -2.61
CA SER A 199 18.61 -14.56 -2.16
C SER A 199 18.02 -14.38 -0.77
N PHE A 200 16.71 -14.12 -0.70
CA PHE A 200 15.94 -14.20 0.53
C PHE A 200 15.60 -15.68 0.74
N ASP A 201 16.07 -16.24 1.86
CA ASP A 201 15.72 -17.57 2.35
C ASP A 201 15.28 -17.45 3.81
N SER A 202 14.79 -18.54 4.40
CA SER A 202 14.36 -18.58 5.81
C SER A 202 15.48 -18.17 6.78
N ALA A 203 16.74 -18.30 6.38
CA ALA A 203 17.88 -17.94 7.22
C ALA A 203 18.28 -16.45 7.16
N ASN A 204 17.63 -15.63 6.31
CA ASN A 204 18.04 -14.25 6.03
C ASN A 204 16.95 -13.17 6.17
N HIS A 205 15.68 -13.49 6.43
CA HIS A 205 14.63 -12.45 6.60
C HIS A 205 13.39 -12.87 7.40
N ASP A 206 13.49 -13.83 8.34
CA ASP A 206 12.30 -14.31 9.04
C ASP A 206 11.82 -13.33 10.15
N THR A 207 10.52 -13.13 10.21
CA THR A 207 9.84 -12.30 11.22
C THR A 207 8.89 -13.20 11.98
N LEU A 208 8.85 -13.08 13.32
CA LEU A 208 7.73 -13.60 14.09
C LEU A 208 6.56 -12.64 13.93
N GLY A 209 5.48 -13.09 13.32
CA GLY A 209 4.16 -12.48 13.40
C GLY A 209 3.26 -13.38 14.22
N MET A 210 2.47 -12.81 15.12
CA MET A 210 1.59 -13.53 16.03
C MET A 210 0.23 -12.84 16.13
N ILE A 211 -0.83 -13.64 16.09
CA ILE A 211 -2.22 -13.24 16.28
C ILE A 211 -2.75 -14.00 17.49
N VAL A 212 -3.32 -13.27 18.45
CA VAL A 212 -3.97 -13.81 19.64
C VAL A 212 -5.43 -13.37 19.62
N ILE A 213 -6.35 -14.32 19.72
CA ILE A 213 -7.79 -14.09 19.82
C ILE A 213 -8.26 -14.69 21.15
N ASP A 214 -8.90 -13.88 21.98
CA ASP A 214 -9.47 -14.36 23.24
C ASP A 214 -10.81 -15.08 23.05
N ALA A 215 -11.37 -15.60 24.14
CA ALA A 215 -12.64 -16.34 24.14
C ALA A 215 -13.83 -15.48 23.68
N ASP A 216 -13.74 -14.16 23.80
CA ASP A 216 -14.77 -13.20 23.36
C ASP A 216 -14.62 -12.82 21.87
N GLY A 217 -13.57 -13.31 21.20
CA GLY A 217 -13.30 -13.04 19.79
C GLY A 217 -12.62 -11.68 19.55
N HIS A 218 -12.10 -11.03 20.59
CA HIS A 218 -11.27 -9.84 20.39
C HIS A 218 -9.89 -10.25 19.90
N VAL A 219 -9.31 -9.44 19.02
CA VAL A 219 -8.06 -9.77 18.32
C VAL A 219 -6.96 -8.80 18.72
N SER A 220 -5.77 -9.33 19.01
CA SER A 220 -4.52 -8.57 19.03
C SER A 220 -3.52 -9.24 18.12
N ALA A 221 -2.68 -8.44 17.47
CA ALA A 221 -1.64 -8.94 16.60
C ALA A 221 -0.36 -8.14 16.80
N GLY A 222 0.77 -8.78 16.57
CA GLY A 222 2.05 -8.13 16.71
C GLY A 222 3.16 -8.92 16.05
N THR A 223 4.31 -8.26 15.96
CA THR A 223 5.47 -8.73 15.21
C THR A 223 6.75 -8.37 15.95
N SER A 224 7.78 -9.18 15.76
CA SER A 224 9.15 -8.87 16.20
C SER A 224 10.17 -9.43 15.20
N SER A 225 11.20 -8.65 14.91
CA SER A 225 12.29 -9.02 14.00
C SER A 225 13.57 -8.25 14.31
N ASN A 226 14.72 -8.83 13.96
CA ASN A 226 15.99 -8.09 13.86
C ASN A 226 16.32 -7.67 12.42
N GLY A 227 15.38 -7.86 11.48
CA GLY A 227 15.46 -7.38 10.11
C GLY A 227 16.37 -8.22 9.21
N ALA A 228 16.68 -7.67 8.03
CA ALA A 228 17.53 -8.35 7.05
C ALA A 228 19.00 -8.34 7.47
N ARG A 229 19.70 -9.46 7.26
CA ARG A 229 21.14 -9.58 7.53
C ARG A 229 21.96 -8.66 6.62
N ASN A 230 22.95 -7.96 7.18
CA ASN A 230 23.80 -6.98 6.50
C ASN A 230 23.02 -5.81 5.87
N LYS A 231 21.89 -5.45 6.48
CA LYS A 231 21.09 -4.29 6.07
C LYS A 231 21.92 -3.00 6.16
N ILE A 232 21.52 -2.00 5.38
CA ILE A 232 22.06 -0.64 5.51
C ILE A 232 21.63 -0.08 6.87
N PRO A 233 22.51 0.60 7.63
CA PRO A 233 22.17 1.22 8.91
C PRO A 233 20.93 2.11 8.79
N GLY A 234 20.00 1.94 9.73
CA GLY A 234 18.71 2.63 9.72
C GLY A 234 17.65 2.02 8.79
N ARG A 235 17.93 0.93 8.07
CA ARG A 235 16.90 0.18 7.33
C ARG A 235 15.87 -0.39 8.30
N VAL A 236 14.61 -0.02 8.07
CA VAL A 236 13.43 -0.56 8.76
C VAL A 236 12.65 -1.47 7.82
N GLY A 237 12.23 -2.63 8.33
CA GLY A 237 11.40 -3.59 7.60
C GLY A 237 9.90 -3.30 7.67
N ASP A 238 9.11 -4.30 7.30
CA ASP A 238 7.66 -4.35 7.45
C ASP A 238 7.21 -4.55 8.90
N SER A 239 8.01 -5.25 9.71
CA SER A 239 7.66 -5.68 11.07
C SER A 239 7.10 -4.56 11.95
N PRO A 240 7.66 -3.33 12.02
CA PRO A 240 7.16 -2.29 12.91
C PRO A 240 6.05 -1.41 12.28
N ILE A 241 5.50 -1.78 11.12
CA ILE A 241 4.63 -0.93 10.32
C ILE A 241 3.21 -1.50 10.23
N PRO A 242 2.20 -0.83 10.82
CA PRO A 242 0.81 -1.29 10.76
C PRO A 242 0.30 -1.50 9.33
N GLY A 243 -0.41 -2.60 9.10
CA GLY A 243 -0.98 -2.96 7.79
C GLY A 243 0.04 -3.47 6.76
N SER A 244 1.32 -3.47 7.11
CA SER A 244 2.38 -4.11 6.33
C SER A 244 2.63 -5.54 6.81
N ASP A 245 3.23 -6.35 5.95
CA ASP A 245 3.88 -7.64 6.21
C ASP A 245 4.67 -8.02 4.95
N VAL A 246 5.78 -8.74 5.06
CA VAL A 246 6.70 -9.30 4.03
C VAL A 246 7.22 -8.36 2.92
N MET A 247 6.37 -7.48 2.35
CA MET A 247 6.71 -6.44 1.38
C MET A 247 5.83 -5.18 1.56
N MET A 248 6.38 -4.18 2.25
CA MET A 248 5.70 -2.91 2.61
C MET A 248 4.99 -2.19 1.45
N ARG A 249 5.49 -2.34 0.22
CA ARG A 249 4.92 -1.66 -0.97
C ARG A 249 3.51 -2.13 -1.32
N PHE A 250 3.10 -3.30 -0.83
CA PHE A 250 1.81 -3.92 -1.15
C PHE A 250 0.82 -3.92 0.02
N SER A 251 1.28 -3.58 1.24
CA SER A 251 0.47 -3.63 2.46
C SER A 251 -0.39 -4.91 2.56
N PRO A 252 0.22 -6.11 2.46
CA PRO A 252 -0.53 -7.35 2.27
C PRO A 252 -1.41 -7.72 3.47
N SER A 253 -1.00 -7.41 4.71
CA SER A 253 -1.86 -7.64 5.89
C SER A 253 -3.09 -6.76 5.89
N PHE A 254 -2.96 -5.48 5.54
CA PHE A 254 -4.12 -4.60 5.34
C PHE A 254 -5.04 -5.16 4.24
N LEU A 255 -4.46 -5.55 3.10
CA LEU A 255 -5.22 -6.13 1.99
C LEU A 255 -5.94 -7.43 2.39
N ALA A 256 -5.28 -8.33 3.12
CA ALA A 256 -5.90 -9.57 3.56
C ALA A 256 -7.08 -9.33 4.51
N VAL A 257 -6.93 -8.40 5.47
CA VAL A 257 -8.04 -8.00 6.36
C VAL A 257 -9.18 -7.34 5.58
N GLU A 258 -8.87 -6.51 4.59
CA GLU A 258 -9.87 -5.88 3.71
C GLU A 258 -10.62 -6.94 2.87
N LEU A 259 -9.92 -7.93 2.32
CA LEU A 259 -10.54 -9.03 1.58
C LEU A 259 -11.46 -9.87 2.47
N MET A 260 -11.04 -10.18 3.69
CA MET A 260 -11.90 -10.87 4.66
C MET A 260 -13.14 -10.05 5.03
N THR A 261 -13.00 -8.72 5.11
CA THR A 261 -14.13 -7.80 5.31
C THR A 261 -15.12 -7.88 4.14
N ASN A 262 -14.62 -8.10 2.93
CA ASN A 262 -15.42 -8.31 1.72
C ASN A 262 -15.90 -9.76 1.52
N GLY A 263 -15.84 -10.59 2.56
CA GLY A 263 -16.45 -11.93 2.58
C GLY A 263 -15.51 -13.07 2.17
N HIS A 264 -14.24 -12.81 1.85
CA HIS A 264 -13.27 -13.87 1.54
C HIS A 264 -12.99 -14.73 2.78
N SER A 265 -12.68 -16.01 2.58
CA SER A 265 -12.09 -16.84 3.64
C SER A 265 -10.67 -16.37 3.97
N PRO A 266 -10.13 -16.65 5.17
CA PRO A 266 -8.76 -16.29 5.53
C PRO A 266 -7.71 -16.83 4.54
N MET A 267 -7.91 -18.07 4.07
CA MET A 267 -7.04 -18.72 3.08
C MET A 267 -7.05 -17.98 1.74
N GLU A 268 -8.23 -17.65 1.21
CA GLU A 268 -8.36 -16.91 -0.05
C GLU A 268 -7.78 -15.50 0.06
N ALA A 269 -8.05 -14.81 1.17
CA ALA A 269 -7.52 -13.47 1.44
C ALA A 269 -5.99 -13.47 1.51
N ALA A 270 -5.42 -14.44 2.22
CA ALA A 270 -3.97 -14.59 2.33
C ALA A 270 -3.33 -14.88 0.96
N LEU A 271 -3.94 -15.79 0.21
CA LEU A 271 -3.49 -16.17 -1.13
C LEU A 271 -3.53 -15.00 -2.12
N GLU A 272 -4.61 -14.23 -2.14
CA GLU A 272 -4.77 -13.11 -3.06
C GLU A 272 -3.78 -11.97 -2.75
N ALA A 273 -3.49 -11.74 -1.46
CA ALA A 273 -2.47 -10.78 -1.06
C ALA A 273 -1.07 -11.18 -1.57
N ILE A 274 -0.72 -12.47 -1.50
CA ILE A 274 0.55 -13.00 -2.06
C ILE A 274 0.57 -12.91 -3.59
N LYS A 275 -0.52 -13.30 -4.26
CA LYS A 275 -0.64 -13.20 -5.72
C LYS A 275 -0.44 -11.78 -6.23
N ARG A 276 -0.95 -10.78 -5.50
CA ARG A 276 -0.75 -9.36 -5.84
C ARG A 276 0.72 -8.97 -5.85
N ILE A 277 1.53 -9.51 -4.93
CA ILE A 277 2.97 -9.30 -4.90
C ILE A 277 3.63 -10.03 -6.08
N GLN A 278 3.31 -11.32 -6.26
CA GLN A 278 3.87 -12.17 -7.33
C GLN A 278 3.65 -11.60 -8.73
N LYS A 279 2.52 -10.91 -8.97
CA LYS A 279 2.24 -10.22 -10.24
C LYS A 279 3.35 -9.27 -10.68
N TYR A 280 4.04 -8.64 -9.73
CA TYR A 280 5.14 -7.71 -10.01
C TYR A 280 6.52 -8.28 -9.63
N TYR A 281 6.54 -9.23 -8.69
CA TYR A 281 7.76 -9.87 -8.19
C TYR A 281 7.60 -11.40 -8.24
N PRO A 282 7.74 -12.02 -9.42
CA PRO A 282 7.49 -13.46 -9.61
C PRO A 282 8.32 -14.39 -8.72
N HIS A 283 9.52 -13.96 -8.33
CA HIS A 283 10.45 -14.70 -7.47
C HIS A 283 10.40 -14.24 -6.02
N PHE A 284 9.31 -13.61 -5.61
CA PHE A 284 9.12 -13.16 -4.23
C PHE A 284 9.12 -14.36 -3.26
N PHE A 285 9.90 -14.25 -2.19
CA PHE A 285 9.92 -15.18 -1.08
C PHE A 285 9.18 -14.57 0.11
N GLY A 286 8.22 -15.31 0.65
CA GLY A 286 7.64 -15.02 1.96
C GLY A 286 6.18 -15.44 2.07
N ALA A 287 5.60 -15.20 3.25
CA ALA A 287 4.33 -15.78 3.65
C ALA A 287 3.60 -14.89 4.67
N ILE A 288 2.27 -15.00 4.71
CA ILE A 288 1.42 -14.32 5.67
C ILE A 288 0.46 -15.32 6.33
N VAL A 289 0.17 -15.12 7.61
CA VAL A 289 -0.90 -15.82 8.35
C VAL A 289 -2.02 -14.85 8.66
N VAL A 290 -3.25 -15.32 8.60
CA VAL A 290 -4.46 -14.48 8.72
C VAL A 290 -5.50 -15.22 9.54
N ALA A 291 -6.18 -14.53 10.44
CA ALA A 291 -7.27 -15.10 11.23
C ALA A 291 -8.46 -14.14 11.36
N LYS A 292 -9.67 -14.71 11.42
CA LYS A 292 -10.92 -14.01 11.72
C LYS A 292 -11.24 -14.12 13.20
N ARG A 293 -12.02 -13.14 13.69
CA ARG A 293 -12.62 -13.17 15.03
C ARG A 293 -13.49 -14.39 15.34
N SER A 294 -13.90 -15.15 14.32
CA SER A 294 -14.65 -16.41 14.44
C SER A 294 -13.77 -17.61 14.82
N GLY A 295 -12.44 -17.46 14.79
CA GLY A 295 -11.48 -18.56 14.96
C GLY A 295 -11.06 -19.22 13.64
N GLU A 296 -11.66 -18.86 12.50
CA GLU A 296 -11.17 -19.30 11.18
C GLU A 296 -9.80 -18.67 10.88
N TYR A 297 -8.88 -19.44 10.33
CA TYR A 297 -7.53 -18.99 9.98
C TYR A 297 -7.09 -19.53 8.62
N GLY A 298 -6.01 -18.97 8.09
CA GLY A 298 -5.43 -19.36 6.81
C GLY A 298 -4.08 -18.71 6.60
N ALA A 299 -3.35 -19.19 5.59
CA ALA A 299 -2.02 -18.68 5.28
C ALA A 299 -1.80 -18.67 3.77
N GLY A 300 -0.95 -17.78 3.29
CA GLY A 300 -0.55 -17.70 1.88
C GLY A 300 0.95 -17.53 1.81
N CYS A 301 1.60 -18.18 0.84
CA CYS A 301 3.05 -18.11 0.70
C CYS A 301 3.53 -18.22 -0.74
N SER A 302 4.76 -17.74 -0.97
CA SER A 302 5.48 -17.72 -2.25
C SER A 302 6.97 -17.97 -2.01
N GLY A 303 7.65 -18.54 -3.01
CA GLY A 303 9.10 -18.72 -3.02
C GLY A 303 9.65 -19.86 -2.15
N MET A 304 8.78 -20.62 -1.49
CA MET A 304 9.10 -21.87 -0.78
C MET A 304 8.14 -22.99 -1.23
N ASP A 305 8.41 -24.26 -0.95
CA ASP A 305 7.47 -25.34 -1.31
C ASP A 305 6.29 -25.41 -0.32
N ILE A 306 6.61 -25.37 0.97
CA ILE A 306 5.66 -25.46 2.06
C ILE A 306 6.01 -24.38 3.08
N PHE A 307 5.01 -23.61 3.51
CA PHE A 307 5.12 -22.73 4.66
C PHE A 307 4.49 -23.40 5.87
N ASN A 308 5.28 -23.57 6.92
CA ASN A 308 4.82 -24.11 8.20
C ASN A 308 4.56 -22.96 9.18
N TYR A 309 3.47 -23.03 9.93
CA TYR A 309 3.11 -22.04 10.93
C TYR A 309 2.53 -22.72 12.17
N SER A 310 2.61 -22.04 13.32
CA SER A 310 2.22 -22.59 14.61
C SER A 310 0.78 -22.17 14.95
N LEU A 311 0.01 -23.10 15.49
CA LEU A 311 -1.39 -22.92 15.89
C LEU A 311 -1.62 -23.51 17.28
N VAL A 312 -2.31 -22.78 18.15
CA VAL A 312 -2.81 -23.29 19.43
C VAL A 312 -4.29 -22.98 19.57
N GLN A 313 -5.07 -24.00 19.93
CA GLN A 313 -6.53 -23.95 20.06
C GLN A 313 -7.00 -24.78 21.27
N PRO A 314 -8.23 -24.59 21.77
CA PRO A 314 -8.70 -25.23 22.99
C PRO A 314 -8.80 -26.75 22.86
N THR A 315 -9.02 -27.25 21.64
CA THR A 315 -9.12 -28.68 21.34
C THR A 315 -7.82 -29.42 21.56
N THR A 316 -6.67 -28.75 21.41
CA THR A 316 -5.35 -29.36 21.61
C THR A 316 -4.68 -28.90 22.90
N GLY A 317 -4.88 -27.63 23.31
CA GLY A 317 -4.17 -26.99 24.42
C GLY A 317 -2.64 -26.97 24.24
N ARG A 318 -2.15 -27.34 23.06
CA ARG A 318 -0.75 -27.48 22.69
C ARG A 318 -0.54 -27.05 21.25
N VAL A 319 0.67 -26.59 20.96
CA VAL A 319 1.05 -26.18 19.60
C VAL A 319 0.90 -27.33 18.62
N ALA A 320 0.15 -27.06 17.56
CA ALA A 320 0.06 -27.87 16.37
C ALA A 320 0.73 -27.14 15.20
N VAL A 321 1.56 -27.85 14.46
CA VAL A 321 2.17 -27.32 13.23
C VAL A 321 1.19 -27.48 12.08
N GLN A 322 0.84 -26.35 11.47
CA GLN A 322 0.04 -26.28 10.26
C GLN A 322 0.95 -26.06 9.05
N ASN A 323 0.54 -26.55 7.90
CA ASN A 323 1.27 -26.35 6.66
C ASN A 323 0.35 -25.83 5.55
N VAL A 324 0.93 -25.05 4.64
CA VAL A 324 0.28 -24.63 3.41
C VAL A 324 1.26 -24.76 2.25
N THR A 325 0.80 -25.34 1.15
CA THR A 325 1.58 -25.43 -0.08
C THR A 325 1.59 -24.07 -0.75
N CYS A 326 2.78 -23.57 -1.07
CA CYS A 326 2.92 -22.24 -1.67
C CYS A 326 2.61 -22.24 -3.16
N VAL A 327 2.18 -21.08 -3.64
CA VAL A 327 1.76 -20.94 -5.03
C VAL A 327 2.97 -20.84 -5.94
N LYS A 328 3.07 -21.81 -6.85
CA LYS A 328 3.99 -21.77 -7.98
C LYS A 328 3.30 -21.01 -9.12
N LEU A 329 3.98 -20.03 -9.69
CA LEU A 329 3.50 -19.39 -10.92
C LEU A 329 3.59 -20.42 -12.06
N ASP A 330 2.45 -20.93 -12.52
CA ASP A 330 2.40 -21.66 -13.78
C ASP A 330 2.68 -20.67 -14.92
N GLN A 331 3.81 -20.84 -15.61
CA GLN A 331 4.13 -20.10 -16.83
C GLN A 331 3.32 -20.57 -18.04
N SER A 332 2.45 -21.58 -17.88
CA SER A 332 1.68 -22.22 -18.95
C SER A 332 0.19 -21.83 -18.99
N SER A 333 -0.31 -21.07 -18.00
CA SER A 333 -1.72 -20.67 -17.90
C SER A 333 -1.98 -19.21 -18.29
N SER A 334 -1.04 -18.54 -18.97
CA SER A 334 -1.25 -17.17 -19.46
C SER A 334 -2.36 -17.06 -20.52
N ASP A 335 -2.69 -18.13 -21.25
CA ASP A 335 -3.69 -18.08 -22.32
C ASP A 335 -5.03 -18.78 -21.99
N LEU A 336 -5.03 -19.78 -21.10
CA LEU A 336 -6.28 -20.49 -20.75
C LEU A 336 -7.07 -19.82 -19.61
N PHE A 337 -6.41 -19.03 -18.77
CA PHE A 337 -7.05 -18.30 -17.66
C PHE A 337 -7.77 -17.02 -18.14
N GLN A 338 -7.35 -16.47 -19.28
CA GLN A 338 -8.04 -15.36 -19.97
C GLN A 338 -9.47 -15.74 -20.40
N LEU A 339 -9.76 -17.01 -20.69
CA LEU A 339 -11.10 -17.41 -21.17
C LEU A 339 -12.08 -17.82 -20.06
N LYS A 340 -11.60 -18.26 -18.88
CA LYS A 340 -12.46 -18.68 -17.75
C LYS A 340 -12.72 -17.57 -16.74
N VAL A 341 -11.80 -16.62 -16.58
CA VAL A 341 -11.98 -15.47 -15.67
C VAL A 341 -13.05 -14.51 -16.20
N TYR A 342 -13.22 -14.37 -17.52
CA TYR A 342 -14.28 -13.55 -18.10
C TYR A 342 -15.70 -14.06 -17.83
N SER A 343 -15.87 -15.35 -17.51
CA SER A 343 -17.19 -15.92 -17.18
C SER A 343 -17.55 -15.75 -15.70
N ILE A 344 -16.55 -15.71 -14.80
CA ILE A 344 -16.78 -15.62 -13.34
C ILE A 344 -16.70 -14.17 -12.83
N MET A 345 -15.99 -13.27 -13.53
CA MET A 345 -15.92 -11.84 -13.18
C MET A 345 -17.18 -11.02 -13.53
N ALA A 346 -18.21 -11.65 -14.08
CA ALA A 346 -19.49 -10.99 -14.37
C ALA A 346 -20.30 -10.60 -13.10
N SER A 347 -19.83 -10.88 -11.87
CA SER A 347 -20.61 -10.57 -10.65
C SER A 347 -19.91 -9.80 -9.52
N GLN A 348 -18.65 -9.37 -9.63
CA GLN A 348 -17.96 -8.68 -8.52
C GLN A 348 -17.29 -7.35 -8.94
N ARG A 349 -17.81 -6.25 -8.39
CA ARG A 349 -17.45 -4.84 -8.68
C ARG A 349 -16.17 -4.36 -7.96
N VAL A 350 -15.05 -5.09 -8.03
CA VAL A 350 -13.75 -4.58 -7.54
C VAL A 350 -12.76 -4.54 -8.70
N PHE A 351 -12.51 -3.32 -9.19
CA PHE A 351 -11.83 -3.09 -10.46
C PHE A 351 -10.31 -2.89 -10.30
N PRO A 352 -9.49 -3.36 -11.25
CA PRO A 352 -8.06 -3.01 -11.31
C PRO A 352 -7.90 -1.49 -11.39
N SER A 353 -6.98 -0.94 -10.59
CA SER A 353 -6.73 0.51 -10.56
C SER A 353 -6.29 1.02 -11.93
N LEU A 354 -7.04 1.97 -12.49
CA LEU A 354 -6.66 2.64 -13.74
C LEU A 354 -5.28 3.30 -13.61
N PRO A 355 -4.49 3.38 -14.71
CA PRO A 355 -3.24 4.12 -14.72
C PRO A 355 -3.40 5.57 -14.23
N ARG A 356 -2.30 6.20 -13.79
CA ARG A 356 -2.33 7.63 -13.44
C ARG A 356 -2.80 8.45 -14.63
N LEU A 357 -3.49 9.57 -14.37
CA LEU A 357 -3.83 10.52 -15.41
C LEU A 357 -2.54 11.10 -15.99
N LYS A 358 -2.54 11.32 -17.31
CA LYS A 358 -1.40 11.92 -18.02
C LYS A 358 -1.25 13.42 -17.75
N VAL A 359 -2.16 14.00 -16.98
CA VAL A 359 -2.14 15.40 -16.57
C VAL A 359 -1.78 15.54 -15.09
N PRO A 360 -0.98 16.56 -14.71
CA PRO A 360 -0.69 16.83 -13.32
C PRO A 360 -1.97 17.22 -12.58
N ILE A 361 -2.26 16.50 -11.50
CA ILE A 361 -3.38 16.79 -10.60
C ILE A 361 -2.95 17.91 -9.67
N GLY A 362 -3.57 19.09 -9.80
CA GLY A 362 -3.33 20.20 -8.88
C GLY A 362 -3.77 19.82 -7.47
N HIS A 363 -2.80 19.68 -6.54
CA HIS A 363 -3.00 19.17 -5.18
C HIS A 363 -3.76 20.10 -4.22
N VAL A 364 -4.30 21.23 -4.69
CA VAL A 364 -4.90 22.25 -3.82
C VAL A 364 -6.42 22.18 -3.89
N PRO A 365 -7.13 21.87 -2.79
CA PRO A 365 -8.59 21.98 -2.70
C PRO A 365 -8.99 23.45 -2.88
N GLN A 366 -9.40 23.81 -4.09
CA GLN A 366 -9.87 25.16 -4.39
C GLN A 366 -11.31 25.31 -3.85
N LYS A 367 -11.54 26.24 -2.91
CA LYS A 367 -12.89 26.57 -2.41
C LYS A 367 -13.72 27.14 -3.57
N LEU A 368 -14.48 26.30 -4.26
CA LEU A 368 -15.51 26.72 -5.20
C LEU A 368 -16.69 27.33 -4.43
N LYS A 369 -16.57 28.59 -3.99
CA LYS A 369 -17.71 29.33 -3.42
C LYS A 369 -18.69 29.65 -4.54
N THR A 370 -19.65 28.78 -4.79
CA THR A 370 -20.84 29.12 -5.58
C THR A 370 -21.86 29.70 -4.59
N LYS A 371 -22.12 31.01 -4.69
CA LYS A 371 -23.07 31.71 -3.82
C LYS A 371 -24.44 31.01 -3.93
N GLY A 372 -24.97 30.46 -2.83
CA GLY A 372 -26.30 29.83 -2.78
C GLY A 372 -26.34 28.30 -2.77
N PHE A 373 -25.21 27.59 -2.65
CA PHE A 373 -25.20 26.11 -2.62
C PHE A 373 -24.28 25.58 -1.51
N GLU A 374 -24.86 24.93 -0.49
CA GLU A 374 -24.15 24.38 0.68
C GLU A 374 -23.88 22.85 0.60
N ASN A 375 -24.35 22.16 -0.47
CA ASN A 375 -24.33 20.69 -0.55
C ASN A 375 -23.25 20.16 -1.54
N PRO A 376 -22.40 19.17 -1.13
CA PRO A 376 -21.46 18.47 -2.01
C PRO A 376 -22.05 17.91 -3.32
N GLN A 377 -23.32 17.52 -3.34
CA GLN A 377 -24.00 17.00 -4.53
C GLN A 377 -24.12 18.05 -5.64
N ALA A 378 -24.34 19.33 -5.28
CA ALA A 378 -24.46 20.41 -6.26
C ALA A 378 -23.14 20.68 -7.00
N ARG A 379 -22.00 20.46 -6.34
CA ARG A 379 -20.66 20.59 -6.96
C ARG A 379 -20.48 19.56 -8.08
N ILE A 380 -20.82 18.32 -7.79
CA ILE A 380 -20.70 17.20 -8.73
C ILE A 380 -21.58 17.45 -9.96
N GLU A 381 -22.82 17.93 -9.77
CA GLU A 381 -23.72 18.25 -10.87
C GLU A 381 -23.18 19.39 -11.78
N ILE A 382 -22.52 20.40 -11.20
CA ILE A 382 -21.84 21.44 -12.00
C ILE A 382 -20.71 20.85 -12.84
N LEU A 383 -19.87 20.00 -12.22
CA LEU A 383 -18.77 19.34 -12.93
C LEU A 383 -19.29 18.43 -14.04
N ARG A 384 -20.37 17.70 -13.79
CA ARG A 384 -21.05 16.84 -14.77
C ARG A 384 -21.49 17.64 -16.00
N ARG A 385 -22.13 18.80 -15.79
CA ARG A 385 -22.51 19.71 -16.89
C ARG A 385 -21.30 20.27 -17.64
N MET A 386 -20.21 20.56 -16.92
CA MET A 386 -18.97 21.04 -17.54
C MET A 386 -18.31 19.95 -18.39
N VAL A 387 -18.18 18.72 -17.89
CA VAL A 387 -17.67 17.56 -18.64
C VAL A 387 -18.50 17.32 -19.89
N ASN A 388 -19.83 17.30 -19.74
CA ASN A 388 -20.76 17.16 -20.86
C ASN A 388 -20.54 18.27 -21.92
N LYS A 389 -20.38 19.53 -21.48
CA LYS A 389 -20.09 20.65 -22.39
C LYS A 389 -18.75 20.49 -23.12
N VAL A 390 -17.69 20.04 -22.43
CA VAL A 390 -16.38 19.82 -23.06
C VAL A 390 -16.45 18.74 -24.14
N VAL A 391 -17.18 17.65 -23.89
CA VAL A 391 -17.37 16.59 -24.88
C VAL A 391 -18.16 17.09 -26.09
N ARG A 392 -19.22 17.87 -25.85
CA ARG A 392 -20.03 18.45 -26.91
C ARG A 392 -19.26 19.44 -27.79
N GLU A 393 -18.65 20.45 -27.18
CA GLU A 393 -18.05 21.58 -27.89
C GLU A 393 -16.58 21.38 -28.25
N GLU A 394 -15.90 20.40 -27.64
CA GLU A 394 -14.44 20.14 -27.72
C GLU A 394 -13.52 21.27 -27.27
N ARG A 395 -13.99 22.52 -27.20
CA ARG A 395 -13.29 23.70 -26.68
C ARG A 395 -14.26 24.54 -25.84
N CYS A 396 -13.90 24.78 -24.60
CA CYS A 396 -14.76 25.49 -23.64
C CYS A 396 -13.99 26.51 -22.80
N GLU A 397 -14.60 27.66 -22.59
CA GLU A 397 -14.11 28.66 -21.64
C GLU A 397 -14.73 28.48 -20.26
N PHE A 398 -13.89 28.41 -19.24
CA PHE A 398 -14.30 28.35 -17.85
C PHE A 398 -13.44 29.27 -16.98
N LYS A 399 -13.87 29.52 -15.73
CA LYS A 399 -12.95 30.04 -14.72
C LYS A 399 -11.79 29.05 -14.56
N TYR A 400 -10.56 29.55 -14.45
CA TYR A 400 -9.33 28.75 -14.45
C TYR A 400 -9.39 27.58 -13.46
N ASN A 401 -9.82 27.85 -12.23
CA ASN A 401 -9.97 26.82 -11.20
C ASN A 401 -10.97 25.70 -11.59
N ARG A 402 -12.10 26.07 -12.20
CA ARG A 402 -13.09 25.10 -12.67
C ARG A 402 -12.58 24.31 -13.88
N ALA A 403 -11.82 24.93 -14.76
CA ALA A 403 -11.19 24.26 -15.90
C ALA A 403 -10.21 23.17 -15.44
N VAL A 404 -9.34 23.49 -14.47
CA VAL A 404 -8.36 22.54 -13.90
C VAL A 404 -9.04 21.33 -13.28
N GLU A 405 -10.14 21.53 -12.56
CA GLU A 405 -10.90 20.44 -11.93
C GLU A 405 -11.66 19.61 -12.97
N CYS A 406 -12.39 20.27 -13.89
CA CYS A 406 -13.12 19.59 -14.97
C CYS A 406 -12.20 18.73 -15.84
N ARG A 407 -10.98 19.21 -16.12
CA ARG A 407 -9.97 18.51 -16.92
C ARG A 407 -9.71 17.09 -16.41
N GLN A 408 -9.67 16.90 -15.10
CA GLN A 408 -9.36 15.60 -14.49
C GLN A 408 -10.45 14.56 -14.78
N TYR A 409 -11.72 14.98 -14.75
CA TYR A 409 -12.86 14.10 -15.03
C TYR A 409 -12.94 13.74 -16.51
N VAL A 410 -12.70 14.70 -17.41
CA VAL A 410 -12.67 14.45 -18.86
C VAL A 410 -11.54 13.47 -19.20
N GLU A 411 -10.33 13.70 -18.70
CA GLU A 411 -9.17 12.82 -18.90
C GLU A 411 -9.44 11.41 -18.37
N ARG A 412 -10.05 11.31 -17.18
CA ARG A 412 -10.38 10.01 -16.57
C ARG A 412 -11.44 9.26 -17.37
N LEU A 413 -12.45 9.95 -17.87
CA LEU A 413 -13.54 9.33 -18.62
C LEU A 413 -13.03 8.75 -19.94
N ILE A 414 -12.22 9.51 -20.69
CA ILE A 414 -11.59 9.03 -21.94
C ILE A 414 -10.65 7.85 -21.64
N GLN A 415 -9.81 7.96 -20.61
CA GLN A 415 -8.91 6.88 -20.20
C GLN A 415 -9.67 5.60 -19.85
N LEU A 416 -10.79 5.71 -19.13
CA LEU A 416 -11.64 4.59 -18.76
C LEU A 416 -12.19 3.89 -20.01
N GLY A 417 -12.71 4.66 -20.97
CA GLY A 417 -13.22 4.13 -22.25
C GLY A 417 -12.16 3.43 -23.10
N ILE A 418 -10.94 3.97 -23.19
CA ILE A 418 -9.84 3.35 -23.95
C ILE A 418 -9.32 2.09 -23.25
N TYR A 419 -9.12 2.17 -21.93
CA TYR A 419 -8.44 1.11 -21.18
C TYR A 419 -9.33 -0.12 -20.94
N ARG A 420 -10.62 0.09 -20.69
CA ARG A 420 -11.57 -0.98 -20.37
C ARG A 420 -12.51 -1.34 -21.53
N GLY A 421 -12.72 -0.41 -22.46
CA GLY A 421 -13.69 -0.56 -23.53
C GLY A 421 -15.13 -0.30 -23.09
N MET A 422 -16.01 -0.09 -24.06
CA MET A 422 -17.43 0.18 -23.81
C MET A 422 -18.27 -1.07 -23.50
N ASN A 423 -17.67 -2.26 -23.64
CA ASN A 423 -18.30 -3.53 -23.28
C ASN A 423 -18.27 -3.81 -21.77
N ASP A 424 -17.56 -2.99 -20.98
CA ASP A 424 -17.53 -3.07 -19.53
C ASP A 424 -18.71 -2.30 -18.91
N ASP A 425 -19.56 -2.99 -18.16
CA ASP A 425 -20.79 -2.42 -17.57
C ASP A 425 -20.53 -1.18 -16.72
N TYR A 426 -19.45 -1.17 -15.95
CA TYR A 426 -19.08 -0.03 -15.12
C TYR A 426 -18.62 1.17 -15.96
N THR A 427 -17.80 0.92 -16.98
CA THR A 427 -17.40 1.96 -17.94
C THR A 427 -18.63 2.55 -18.60
N MET A 428 -19.59 1.71 -18.99
CA MET A 428 -20.84 2.15 -19.59
C MET A 428 -21.70 2.96 -18.62
N GLU A 429 -21.82 2.52 -17.37
CA GLU A 429 -22.53 3.22 -16.30
C GLU A 429 -21.91 4.60 -16.01
N MET A 430 -20.58 4.66 -15.88
CA MET A 430 -19.85 5.91 -15.65
C MET A 430 -20.00 6.88 -16.82
N MET A 431 -19.95 6.38 -18.06
CA MET A 431 -20.15 7.20 -19.25
C MET A 431 -21.55 7.78 -19.32
N LYS A 432 -22.60 6.96 -19.10
CA LYS A 432 -24.01 7.42 -19.03
C LYS A 432 -24.23 8.38 -17.86
N TRP A 433 -23.53 8.17 -16.76
CA TRP A 433 -23.65 9.06 -15.62
C TRP A 433 -22.98 10.39 -15.91
N TRP A 434 -21.76 10.44 -16.42
CA TRP A 434 -21.07 11.72 -16.67
C TRP A 434 -21.60 12.49 -17.90
N LEU A 435 -22.02 11.79 -18.95
CA LEU A 435 -22.53 12.37 -20.19
C LEU A 435 -24.06 12.37 -20.15
N ILE A 436 -24.62 13.56 -19.93
CA ILE A 436 -26.06 13.76 -19.70
C ILE A 436 -26.85 13.56 -20.99
N GLU A 437 -26.28 14.00 -22.12
CA GLU A 437 -26.92 13.96 -23.44
C GLU A 437 -26.49 12.68 -24.17
N GLN A 438 -27.45 11.92 -24.71
CA GLN A 438 -27.18 10.68 -25.44
C GLN A 438 -26.25 10.93 -26.65
N ASP A 439 -26.45 12.02 -27.38
CA ASP A 439 -25.59 12.40 -28.51
C ASP A 439 -24.11 12.58 -28.11
N ASN A 440 -23.84 13.03 -26.88
CA ASN A 440 -22.47 13.15 -26.39
C ASN A 440 -21.87 11.80 -26.01
N LEU A 441 -22.70 10.85 -25.58
CA LEU A 441 -22.28 9.48 -25.35
C LEU A 441 -21.89 8.83 -26.69
N ASP A 442 -22.73 8.96 -27.70
CA ASP A 442 -22.47 8.43 -29.04
C ASP A 442 -21.22 9.08 -29.63
N LYS A 443 -21.08 10.41 -29.51
CA LYS A 443 -19.85 11.14 -29.88
C LYS A 443 -18.61 10.63 -29.14
N MET A 444 -18.73 10.33 -27.84
CA MET A 444 -17.61 9.80 -27.06
C MET A 444 -17.17 8.46 -27.65
N VAL A 445 -18.10 7.54 -27.88
CA VAL A 445 -17.83 6.17 -28.35
C VAL A 445 -17.32 6.15 -29.78
N ASP A 446 -18.02 6.83 -30.69
CA ASP A 446 -17.79 6.68 -32.14
C ASP A 446 -16.69 7.60 -32.65
N ILE A 447 -16.41 8.71 -31.96
CA ILE A 447 -15.50 9.75 -32.44
C ILE A 447 -14.31 9.94 -31.51
N LEU A 448 -14.54 10.18 -30.21
CA LEU A 448 -13.46 10.59 -29.31
C LEU A 448 -12.56 9.42 -28.88
N LEU A 449 -13.13 8.27 -28.48
CA LEU A 449 -12.32 7.12 -28.06
C LEU A 449 -11.39 6.61 -29.18
N PRO A 450 -11.86 6.43 -30.44
CA PRO A 450 -10.99 6.06 -31.55
C PRO A 450 -9.93 7.11 -31.87
N ARG A 451 -10.25 8.41 -31.74
CA ARG A 451 -9.29 9.50 -31.94
C ARG A 451 -8.12 9.45 -30.96
N PHE A 452 -8.37 8.97 -29.75
CA PHE A 452 -7.41 9.01 -28.65
C PHE A 452 -6.72 7.67 -28.34
N SER A 453 -7.10 6.59 -29.02
CA SER A 453 -6.62 5.22 -28.74
C SER A 453 -5.10 5.08 -28.82
N GLU A 454 -4.45 5.76 -29.77
CA GLU A 454 -3.00 5.68 -30.00
C GLU A 454 -2.21 6.87 -29.42
N MET A 455 -2.89 7.83 -28.77
CA MET A 455 -2.22 9.02 -28.24
C MET A 455 -1.41 8.72 -26.98
N GLN A 456 -0.12 9.08 -26.97
CA GLN A 456 0.73 9.00 -25.79
C GLN A 456 0.66 10.24 -24.89
N GLU A 457 0.34 11.42 -25.46
CA GLU A 457 0.14 12.68 -24.75
C GLU A 457 -1.22 12.75 -24.01
N PRO A 458 -1.45 13.76 -23.13
CA PRO A 458 -2.76 14.05 -22.57
C PRO A 458 -3.86 14.21 -23.63
N TYR A 459 -5.10 13.87 -23.29
CA TYR A 459 -6.23 14.02 -24.22
C TYR A 459 -6.71 15.47 -24.32
N THR A 460 -6.35 16.30 -23.34
CA THR A 460 -6.77 17.70 -23.23
C THR A 460 -5.60 18.68 -23.17
N ALA A 461 -5.83 19.90 -23.63
CA ALA A 461 -4.98 21.07 -23.43
C ALA A 461 -5.71 22.15 -22.61
N ILE A 462 -4.97 22.95 -21.86
CA ILE A 462 -5.52 24.07 -21.09
C ILE A 462 -4.68 25.33 -21.31
N TYR A 463 -5.34 26.44 -21.62
CA TYR A 463 -4.71 27.73 -21.89
C TYR A 463 -5.28 28.78 -20.94
N GLN A 464 -4.42 29.51 -20.23
CA GLN A 464 -4.87 30.62 -19.39
C GLN A 464 -4.99 31.88 -20.26
N LEU A 465 -6.19 32.48 -20.29
CA LEU A 465 -6.42 33.71 -21.03
C LEU A 465 -5.90 34.93 -20.25
N PRO A 466 -5.55 36.03 -20.95
CA PRO A 466 -5.23 37.30 -20.30
C PRO A 466 -6.34 37.76 -19.34
N ARG A 467 -5.96 38.37 -18.22
CA ARG A 467 -6.90 38.79 -17.17
C ARG A 467 -7.92 39.80 -17.72
N MET A 468 -9.19 39.40 -17.77
CA MET A 468 -10.29 40.30 -18.10
C MET A 468 -10.77 41.08 -16.87
N ARG A 469 -10.95 42.40 -17.01
CA ARG A 469 -11.57 43.28 -16.01
C ARG A 469 -13.01 43.58 -16.43
N VAL A 470 -13.99 43.09 -15.67
CA VAL A 470 -15.42 43.34 -15.95
C VAL A 470 -16.00 44.24 -14.84
N PRO A 471 -16.66 45.36 -15.17
CA PRO A 471 -17.30 46.20 -14.17
C PRO A 471 -18.51 45.46 -13.58
N ALA A 472 -18.57 45.34 -12.25
CA ALA A 472 -19.76 44.81 -11.58
C ALA A 472 -20.88 45.88 -11.59
N LYS A 473 -22.12 45.42 -11.83
CA LYS A 473 -23.37 46.19 -11.97
C LYS A 473 -23.41 47.51 -11.16
N VAL A 474 -23.69 48.62 -11.84
CA VAL A 474 -23.84 49.96 -11.24
C VAL A 474 -25.09 49.98 -10.35
N ILE A 475 -24.92 50.26 -9.06
CA ILE A 475 -26.02 50.57 -8.13
C ILE A 475 -25.73 51.95 -7.53
N GLY A 476 -26.35 52.99 -8.08
CA GLY A 476 -26.28 54.36 -7.55
C GLY A 476 -24.92 55.06 -7.68
N HIS A 477 -24.74 56.13 -6.90
CA HIS A 477 -23.62 57.10 -7.01
C HIS A 477 -22.34 56.74 -6.23
N LYS A 478 -22.10 55.47 -5.85
CA LYS A 478 -20.85 55.10 -5.14
C LYS A 478 -20.26 53.76 -5.59
N ALA A 479 -18.97 53.83 -5.95
CA ALA A 479 -17.95 52.80 -6.17
C ALA A 479 -18.24 51.68 -7.20
N THR A 480 -17.55 51.76 -8.35
CA THR A 480 -17.35 50.64 -9.29
C THR A 480 -16.37 49.62 -8.70
N HIS A 481 -16.85 48.44 -8.31
CA HIS A 481 -15.96 47.30 -8.04
C HIS A 481 -15.69 46.54 -9.34
N TRP A 482 -14.42 46.26 -9.64
CA TRP A 482 -14.00 45.45 -10.76
C TRP A 482 -13.92 43.99 -10.32
N ASN A 483 -14.73 43.11 -10.90
CA ASN A 483 -14.55 41.69 -10.68
C ASN A 483 -13.41 41.19 -11.59
N GLN A 484 -12.37 40.63 -10.98
CA GLN A 484 -11.32 39.90 -11.68
C GLN A 484 -11.72 38.42 -11.79
N TYR A 485 -11.67 37.88 -13.00
CA TYR A 485 -11.83 36.45 -13.23
C TYR A 485 -10.63 35.94 -14.04
N ASP A 486 -9.90 34.99 -13.48
CA ASP A 486 -8.96 34.18 -14.27
C ASP A 486 -9.77 33.20 -15.11
N ILE A 487 -9.68 33.31 -16.42
CA ILE A 487 -10.39 32.46 -17.40
C ILE A 487 -9.37 31.51 -18.04
N ALA A 488 -9.78 30.28 -18.26
CA ALA A 488 -9.03 29.30 -19.03
C ALA A 488 -9.87 28.71 -20.15
N VAL A 489 -9.23 28.45 -21.28
CA VAL A 489 -9.77 27.58 -22.34
C VAL A 489 -9.32 26.16 -22.04
N LEU A 490 -10.27 25.24 -21.88
CA LEU A 490 -10.04 23.80 -21.83
C LEU A 490 -10.50 23.21 -23.16
N GLU A 491 -9.63 22.46 -23.84
CA GLU A 491 -9.97 21.82 -25.11
C GLU A 491 -9.48 20.39 -25.22
N LEU A 492 -10.16 19.60 -26.05
CA LEU A 492 -9.76 18.27 -26.47
C LEU A 492 -8.72 18.37 -27.59
N ASN A 493 -7.66 17.59 -27.49
CA ASN A 493 -6.62 17.56 -28.52
C ASN A 493 -7.20 17.00 -29.83
N GLY A 494 -6.78 17.60 -30.95
CA GLY A 494 -7.34 17.26 -32.27
C GLY A 494 -8.72 17.89 -32.56
N ASN A 495 -9.17 18.86 -31.75
CA ASN A 495 -10.38 19.62 -32.04
C ASN A 495 -10.26 20.39 -33.39
N PRO A 496 -11.39 20.68 -34.06
CA PRO A 496 -11.39 21.29 -35.39
C PRO A 496 -11.02 22.79 -35.40
N PHE A 497 -10.84 23.42 -34.24
CA PHE A 497 -10.63 24.85 -34.16
C PHE A 497 -9.15 25.25 -34.38
N PRO A 498 -8.88 26.52 -34.78
CA PRO A 498 -7.51 27.03 -34.87
C PRO A 498 -6.77 26.95 -33.54
N SER A 499 -5.46 26.64 -33.58
CA SER A 499 -4.63 26.55 -32.36
C SER A 499 -4.55 27.92 -31.67
N LEU A 500 -4.66 27.91 -30.34
CA LEU A 500 -4.48 29.09 -29.49
C LEU A 500 -3.01 29.36 -29.15
N ASP A 501 -2.10 28.44 -29.48
CA ASP A 501 -0.66 28.66 -29.40
C ASP A 501 -0.19 29.50 -30.61
N PRO A 502 0.31 30.74 -30.41
CA PRO A 502 0.77 31.62 -31.49
C PRO A 502 1.85 30.99 -32.38
N LEU A 503 2.68 30.10 -31.83
CA LEU A 503 3.76 29.41 -32.55
C LEU A 503 3.22 28.26 -33.43
N GLN A 504 2.15 27.59 -33.00
CA GLN A 504 1.48 26.58 -33.82
C GLN A 504 0.58 27.22 -34.89
N ALA A 505 -0.08 28.34 -34.58
CA ALA A 505 -0.87 29.09 -35.55
C ALA A 505 -0.01 29.54 -36.75
N ARG A 506 1.17 30.13 -36.50
CA ARG A 506 2.14 30.49 -37.54
C ARG A 506 2.64 29.28 -38.35
N ARG A 507 2.88 28.13 -37.69
CA ARG A 507 3.28 26.90 -38.39
C ARG A 507 2.19 26.36 -39.31
N ARG A 508 0.92 26.40 -38.88
CA ARG A 508 -0.22 26.00 -39.72
C ARG A 508 -0.46 26.98 -40.88
N GLU A 509 -0.28 28.28 -40.68
CA GLU A 509 -0.31 29.25 -41.78
C GLU A 509 0.80 29.00 -42.79
N MET A 510 2.05 28.79 -42.33
CA MET A 510 3.15 28.40 -43.22
C MET A 510 2.86 27.10 -43.99
N LEU A 511 2.29 26.09 -43.34
CA LEU A 511 1.92 24.83 -44.02
C LEU A 511 0.80 25.04 -45.05
N LYS A 512 -0.19 25.88 -44.75
CA LYS A 512 -1.25 26.23 -45.70
C LYS A 512 -0.71 27.01 -46.90
N GLU A 513 0.22 27.95 -46.67
CA GLU A 513 0.95 28.63 -47.74
C GLU A 513 1.71 27.61 -48.60
N ILE A 514 2.53 26.74 -48.00
CA ILE A 514 3.30 25.71 -48.74
C ILE A 514 2.38 24.82 -49.59
N VAL A 515 1.26 24.36 -49.05
CA VAL A 515 0.29 23.53 -49.80
C VAL A 515 -0.38 24.33 -50.92
N LYS A 516 -0.67 25.62 -50.71
CA LYS A 516 -1.23 26.51 -51.74
C LYS A 516 -0.22 26.78 -52.85
N THR A 517 1.05 26.99 -52.51
CA THR A 517 2.15 27.13 -53.48
C THR A 517 2.37 25.82 -54.26
N GLN A 518 2.27 24.65 -53.61
CA GLN A 518 2.35 23.35 -54.29
C GLN A 518 1.17 23.08 -55.23
N LYS A 519 -0.01 23.64 -54.94
CA LYS A 519 -1.18 23.55 -55.84
C LYS A 519 -1.02 24.47 -57.06
N LEU A 520 -0.50 25.68 -56.88
CA LEU A 520 -0.19 26.64 -57.95
C LEU A 520 0.99 26.22 -58.84
N VAL A 521 1.85 25.31 -58.37
CA VAL A 521 2.94 24.71 -59.18
C VAL A 521 2.47 23.46 -59.93
N ARG A 522 1.28 22.94 -59.62
CA ARG A 522 0.66 21.78 -60.28
C ARG A 522 -0.44 22.15 -61.28
N GLU A 523 -0.91 23.39 -61.26
CA GLU A 523 -1.67 24.05 -62.35
C GLU A 523 -0.69 24.78 -63.26
#